data_AF-A0A6N8WBL6-F1
#
_entry.id   AF-A0A6N8WBL6-F1
#
_cell.length_a   1.000
_cell.length_b   1.000
_cell.length_c   1.000
_cell.angle_alpha   90.00
_cell.angle_beta   90.00
_cell.angle_gamma   90.00
#
_symmetry.space_group_name_H-M   'P 1'
#
loop_
_entity.id
_entity.type
_entity.pdbx_description
1 polymer ?
#
loop_
_entity_poly.entity_id
_entity_poly.type
_entity_poly.pdbx_seq_one_letter_code
_entity_poly.pdbx_strand_id
1 'polypeptide(L)'
;MLSSLSVAVTQHPYPEFQKWWPVGETFLAMMAEAIICEWRPLAASTDGIASVQETVGEYISLVYQRKARPDLAASFAASSDLNTIQSGEFDALSYGFFHSAFKSLASQQSGNELETARRRFAEQVGSRFFGLLAGILATDLPDSLNTASDFAAVDSALRQVGKFLCKQGYLHSFFDFRFDVSTYHAGEKIDQSKEDFLPKLTAGGTAYALYEMGRPVILPSAVYLYRTVGEAQHHSSRTIEELFSRVGCDAWETDDFDPSNYPSDRVVELWQIRRRSQDL
;
A
#
# COMPACT_ATOMS: atom_id res chain seq x y z
N MET A 1 -13.89 -17.08 3.28
CA MET A 1 -14.82 -16.80 4.39
C MET A 1 -14.19 -15.72 5.25
N LEU A 2 -14.89 -14.60 5.47
CA LEU A 2 -14.40 -13.55 6.37
C LEU A 2 -14.38 -14.07 7.81
N SER A 3 -13.36 -13.72 8.59
CA SER A 3 -13.22 -14.12 10.00
C SER A 3 -13.17 -12.90 10.91
N SER A 4 -13.37 -13.09 12.22
CA SER A 4 -13.11 -12.03 13.19
C SER A 4 -11.61 -11.73 13.27
N LEU A 5 -11.24 -10.53 13.72
CA LEU A 5 -9.84 -10.15 13.91
C LEU A 5 -9.10 -11.14 14.82
N SER A 6 -9.71 -11.53 15.94
CA SER A 6 -9.13 -12.53 16.86
C SER A 6 -8.83 -13.88 16.21
N VAL A 7 -9.71 -14.37 15.33
CA VAL A 7 -9.50 -15.61 14.57
C VAL A 7 -8.39 -15.41 13.53
N ALA A 8 -8.40 -14.30 12.80
CA ALA A 8 -7.36 -13.98 11.81
C ALA A 8 -5.96 -13.92 12.45
N VAL A 9 -5.82 -13.25 13.59
CA VAL A 9 -4.55 -13.16 14.35
C VAL A 9 -4.09 -14.51 14.85
N THR A 10 -5.00 -15.32 15.39
CA THR A 10 -4.67 -16.67 15.89
C THR A 10 -4.18 -17.58 14.76
N GLN A 11 -4.79 -17.47 13.58
CA GLN A 11 -4.41 -18.27 12.42
C GLN A 11 -3.09 -17.81 11.80
N HIS A 12 -2.82 -16.50 11.78
CA HIS A 12 -1.66 -15.90 11.10
C HIS A 12 -1.00 -14.84 11.99
N PRO A 13 -0.25 -15.26 13.03
CA PRO A 13 0.46 -14.32 13.89
C PRO A 13 1.70 -13.74 13.18
N TYR A 14 2.05 -12.49 13.48
CA TYR A 14 3.25 -11.80 13.00
C TYR A 14 4.22 -11.48 14.15
N PRO A 15 4.90 -12.48 14.76
CA PRO A 15 5.76 -12.28 15.92
C PRO A 15 6.97 -11.36 15.63
N GLU A 16 7.47 -11.34 14.40
CA GLU A 16 8.56 -10.46 13.97
C GLU A 16 8.18 -8.97 13.93
N PHE A 17 6.89 -8.64 13.92
CA PHE A 17 6.38 -7.25 13.99
C PHE A 17 6.16 -6.77 15.43
N GLN A 18 6.31 -7.65 16.44
CA GLN A 18 6.14 -7.28 17.86
C GLN A 18 7.15 -6.24 18.34
N LYS A 19 8.32 -6.17 17.71
CA LYS A 19 9.30 -5.13 17.98
C LYS A 19 8.97 -3.91 17.12
N TRP A 20 8.43 -2.88 17.74
CA TRP A 20 8.15 -1.62 17.07
C TRP A 20 9.44 -0.84 16.76
N TRP A 21 9.42 -0.07 15.68
CA TRP A 21 10.50 0.84 15.27
C TRP A 21 9.95 2.24 14.96
N PRO A 22 10.81 3.27 14.97
CA PRO A 22 10.39 4.63 14.61
C PRO A 22 9.92 4.70 13.16
N VAL A 23 8.81 5.41 12.93
CA VAL A 23 8.36 5.82 11.60
C VAL A 23 8.57 7.32 11.46
N GLY A 24 9.09 7.74 10.32
CA GLY A 24 9.46 9.13 10.08
C GLY A 24 8.24 10.05 10.01
N GLU A 25 8.34 11.20 10.68
CA GLU A 25 7.26 12.20 10.77
C GLU A 25 6.79 12.68 9.40
N THR A 26 7.70 12.86 8.43
CA THR A 26 7.34 13.27 7.07
C THR A 26 6.42 12.25 6.40
N PHE A 27 6.75 10.95 6.50
CA PHE A 27 5.89 9.90 5.98
C PHE A 27 4.53 9.86 6.69
N LEU A 28 4.54 9.95 8.02
CA LEU A 28 3.31 9.93 8.82
C LEU A 28 2.39 11.11 8.49
N ALA A 29 2.94 12.30 8.28
CA ALA A 29 2.15 13.48 7.90
C ALA A 29 1.51 13.30 6.51
N MET A 30 2.25 12.75 5.54
CA MET A 30 1.70 12.47 4.21
C MET A 30 0.62 11.39 4.26
N MET A 31 0.83 10.32 5.04
CA MET A 31 -0.18 9.26 5.20
C MET A 31 -1.41 9.74 5.97
N ALA A 32 -1.23 10.57 7.00
CA ALA A 32 -2.34 11.18 7.72
C ALA A 32 -3.19 12.03 6.77
N GLU A 33 -2.57 12.94 6.03
CA GLU A 33 -3.26 13.73 5.00
C GLU A 33 -3.95 12.83 3.97
N ALA A 34 -3.23 11.81 3.47
CA ALA A 34 -3.74 10.92 2.43
C ALA A 34 -4.99 10.14 2.87
N ILE A 35 -4.89 9.47 4.01
CA ILE A 35 -5.96 8.63 4.57
C ILE A 35 -7.14 9.48 5.01
N ILE A 36 -6.89 10.57 5.75
CA ILE A 36 -7.96 11.35 6.37
C ILE A 36 -8.75 12.13 5.33
N CYS A 37 -8.11 12.61 4.26
CA CYS A 37 -8.80 13.30 3.18
C CYS A 37 -9.83 12.40 2.49
N GLU A 38 -9.48 11.14 2.21
CA GLU A 38 -10.39 10.18 1.58
C GLU A 38 -11.39 9.57 2.57
N TRP A 39 -11.00 9.38 3.83
CA TRP A 39 -11.86 8.77 4.87
C TRP A 39 -12.96 9.73 5.35
N ARG A 40 -12.65 11.03 5.51
CA ARG A 40 -13.57 12.00 6.11
C ARG A 40 -14.93 12.11 5.38
N PRO A 41 -15.01 12.10 4.03
CA PRO A 41 -16.28 12.08 3.31
C PRO A 41 -17.16 10.86 3.64
N LEU A 42 -16.56 9.72 4.02
CA LEU A 42 -17.26 8.48 4.33
C LEU A 42 -17.72 8.38 5.79
N ALA A 43 -17.13 9.19 6.68
CA ALA A 43 -17.26 9.06 8.13
C ALA A 43 -17.26 10.42 8.86
N ALA A 44 -17.94 11.42 8.29
CA ALA A 44 -17.84 12.84 8.67
C ALA A 44 -18.28 13.23 10.11
N SER A 45 -18.67 12.29 10.98
CA SER A 45 -19.03 12.58 12.37
C SER A 45 -17.86 12.41 13.34
N THR A 46 -17.88 13.16 14.46
CA THR A 46 -16.94 12.98 15.59
C THR A 46 -16.95 11.56 16.16
N ASP A 47 -18.09 10.87 16.05
CA ASP A 47 -18.23 9.46 16.42
C ASP A 47 -17.36 8.54 15.56
N GLY A 48 -17.00 8.97 14.34
CA GLY A 48 -16.10 8.25 13.44
C GLY A 48 -14.69 8.08 14.02
N ILE A 49 -14.12 9.14 14.61
CA ILE A 49 -12.77 9.06 15.20
C ILE A 49 -12.77 8.20 16.47
N ALA A 50 -13.80 8.30 17.31
CA ALA A 50 -13.92 7.45 18.49
C ALA A 50 -14.04 5.96 18.11
N SER A 51 -14.83 5.63 17.10
CA SER A 51 -14.96 4.26 16.60
C SER A 51 -13.66 3.73 15.98
N VAL A 52 -12.90 4.58 15.26
CA VAL A 52 -11.56 4.23 14.78
C VAL A 52 -10.62 3.99 15.96
N GLN A 53 -10.63 4.83 16.99
CA GLN A 53 -9.82 4.67 18.20
C GLN A 53 -10.10 3.34 18.92
N GLU A 54 -11.36 2.93 19.03
CA GLU A 54 -11.75 1.63 19.58
C GLU A 54 -11.18 0.48 18.75
N THR A 55 -11.30 0.56 17.43
CA THR A 55 -10.76 -0.44 16.49
C THR A 55 -9.23 -0.53 16.58
N VAL A 56 -8.54 0.61 16.65
CA VAL A 56 -7.08 0.70 16.85
C VAL A 56 -6.69 0.08 18.20
N GLY A 57 -7.47 0.34 19.25
CA GLY A 57 -7.28 -0.23 20.58
C GLY A 57 -7.37 -1.75 20.59
N GLU A 58 -8.44 -2.29 20.00
CA GLU A 58 -8.62 -3.75 19.83
C GLU A 58 -7.47 -4.35 19.02
N TYR A 59 -7.10 -3.73 17.91
CA TYR A 59 -6.01 -4.20 17.05
C TYR A 59 -4.68 -4.26 17.81
N ILE A 60 -4.26 -3.19 18.48
CA ILE A 60 -3.00 -3.17 19.24
C ILE A 60 -3.01 -4.21 20.36
N SER A 61 -4.16 -4.40 21.01
CA SER A 61 -4.29 -5.41 22.07
C SER A 61 -4.18 -6.83 21.53
N LEU A 62 -4.84 -7.15 20.42
CA LEU A 62 -4.85 -8.51 19.86
C LEU A 62 -3.55 -8.84 19.12
N VAL A 63 -3.10 -7.94 18.26
CA VAL A 63 -1.96 -8.16 17.37
C VAL A 63 -0.66 -7.97 18.12
N TYR A 64 -0.53 -6.90 18.89
CA TYR A 64 0.73 -6.51 19.53
C TYR A 64 0.80 -6.78 21.03
N GLN A 65 -0.28 -7.29 21.65
CA GLN A 65 -0.37 -7.56 23.09
C GLN A 65 0.04 -6.34 23.94
N ARG A 66 -0.32 -5.15 23.47
CA ARG A 66 0.02 -3.86 24.08
C ARG A 66 -1.25 -3.06 24.35
N LYS A 67 -1.11 -2.04 25.19
CA LYS A 67 -2.16 -1.03 25.37
C LYS A 67 -1.96 0.08 24.36
N ALA A 68 -3.00 0.39 23.58
CA ALA A 68 -2.99 1.55 22.70
C ALA A 68 -2.86 2.85 23.50
N ARG A 69 -2.11 3.81 22.94
CA ARG A 69 -2.08 5.17 23.47
C ARG A 69 -3.49 5.79 23.38
N PRO A 70 -3.94 6.53 24.41
CA PRO A 70 -5.15 7.34 24.31
C PRO A 70 -5.06 8.31 23.14
N ASP A 71 -6.19 8.59 22.49
CA ASP A 71 -6.31 9.61 21.44
C ASP A 71 -5.41 9.41 20.21
N LEU A 72 -4.77 8.23 20.04
CA LEU A 72 -3.88 7.92 18.92
C LEU A 72 -4.51 8.22 17.55
N ALA A 73 -5.78 7.82 17.34
CA ALA A 73 -6.51 8.10 16.11
C ALA A 73 -6.83 9.59 15.94
N ALA A 74 -7.14 10.30 17.03
CA ALA A 74 -7.39 11.73 17.00
C ALA A 74 -6.12 12.54 16.69
N SER A 75 -4.99 12.20 17.33
CA SER A 75 -3.68 12.79 17.04
C SER A 75 -3.27 12.57 15.59
N PHE A 76 -3.43 11.36 15.05
CA PHE A 76 -3.16 11.08 13.64
C PHE A 76 -4.07 11.89 12.72
N ALA A 77 -5.37 11.95 13.00
CA ALA A 77 -6.34 12.71 12.20
C ALA A 77 -6.10 14.23 12.22
N ALA A 78 -5.57 14.74 13.33
CA ALA A 78 -5.19 16.14 13.50
C ALA A 78 -3.75 16.44 13.03
N SER A 79 -3.00 15.42 12.61
CA SER A 79 -1.56 15.53 12.31
C SER A 79 -0.74 16.13 13.46
N SER A 80 -1.10 15.80 14.70
CA SER A 80 -0.38 16.21 15.91
C SER A 80 0.42 15.04 16.50
N ASP A 81 1.55 15.34 17.13
CA ASP A 81 2.42 14.36 17.81
C ASP A 81 2.87 13.19 16.92
N LEU A 82 2.95 13.38 15.60
CA LEU A 82 3.25 12.31 14.64
C LEU A 82 4.62 11.66 14.90
N ASN A 83 5.62 12.45 15.27
CA ASN A 83 6.98 11.97 15.59
C ASN A 83 7.05 10.93 16.73
N THR A 84 5.97 10.75 17.49
CA THR A 84 5.89 9.75 18.56
C THR A 84 5.30 8.41 18.12
N ILE A 85 4.69 8.34 16.93
CA ILE A 85 4.03 7.15 16.41
C ILE A 85 5.09 6.13 15.96
N GLN A 86 4.97 4.90 16.46
CA GLN A 86 5.83 3.79 16.05
C GLN A 86 5.16 2.88 15.01
N SER A 87 5.92 1.96 14.42
CA SER A 87 5.47 1.09 13.34
C SER A 87 4.17 0.35 13.66
N GLY A 88 4.06 -0.31 14.82
CA GLY A 88 2.83 -1.02 15.19
C GLY A 88 1.63 -0.11 15.46
N GLU A 89 1.86 1.14 15.86
CA GLU A 89 0.78 2.13 15.99
C GLU A 89 0.32 2.62 14.62
N PHE A 90 1.26 2.87 13.69
CA PHE A 90 0.92 3.23 12.32
C PHE A 90 0.18 2.09 11.60
N ASP A 91 0.63 0.84 11.77
CA ASP A 91 -0.05 -0.35 11.26
C ASP A 91 -1.49 -0.44 11.79
N ALA A 92 -1.69 -0.24 13.10
CA ALA A 92 -3.02 -0.22 13.70
C ALA A 92 -3.90 0.94 13.22
N LEU A 93 -3.33 2.14 13.04
CA LEU A 93 -4.02 3.30 12.48
C LEU A 93 -4.48 3.02 11.04
N SER A 94 -3.58 2.46 10.22
CA SER A 94 -3.88 2.02 8.86
C SER A 94 -5.04 1.02 8.86
N TYR A 95 -5.00 -0.01 9.73
CA TYR A 95 -6.10 -0.94 9.91
C TYR A 95 -7.41 -0.22 10.27
N GLY A 96 -7.40 0.61 11.33
CA GLY A 96 -8.59 1.25 11.87
C GLY A 96 -9.32 2.15 10.87
N PHE A 97 -8.58 3.02 10.17
CA PHE A 97 -9.16 3.93 9.19
C PHE A 97 -9.68 3.19 7.94
N PHE A 98 -8.95 2.22 7.41
CA PHE A 98 -9.40 1.43 6.27
C PHE A 98 -10.58 0.53 6.62
N HIS A 99 -10.54 -0.12 7.79
CA HIS A 99 -11.67 -0.90 8.30
C HIS A 99 -12.93 -0.03 8.40
N SER A 100 -12.81 1.17 8.96
CA SER A 100 -13.92 2.13 9.05
C SER A 100 -14.45 2.53 7.68
N ALA A 101 -13.58 2.94 6.74
CA ALA A 101 -13.98 3.29 5.38
C ALA A 101 -14.71 2.13 4.68
N PHE A 102 -14.14 0.93 4.74
CA PHE A 102 -14.68 -0.26 4.08
C PHE A 102 -16.00 -0.73 4.68
N LYS A 103 -16.25 -0.48 5.97
CA LYS A 103 -17.56 -0.70 6.59
C LYS A 103 -18.59 0.35 6.15
N SER A 104 -18.20 1.63 6.05
CA SER A 104 -19.08 2.67 5.51
C SER A 104 -19.50 2.35 4.08
N LEU A 105 -18.57 1.95 3.22
CA LEU A 105 -18.87 1.53 1.84
C LEU A 105 -19.79 0.31 1.79
N ALA A 106 -19.56 -0.69 2.65
CA ALA A 106 -20.39 -1.90 2.72
C ALA A 106 -21.83 -1.63 3.19
N SER A 107 -22.10 -0.48 3.81
CA SER A 107 -23.47 -0.07 4.14
C SER A 107 -24.25 0.49 2.94
N GLN A 108 -23.55 0.84 1.85
CA GLN A 108 -24.11 1.52 0.68
C GLN A 108 -24.07 0.65 -0.58
N GLN A 109 -23.13 -0.29 -0.66
CA GLN A 109 -22.83 -1.09 -1.85
C GLN A 109 -22.68 -2.57 -1.50
N SER A 110 -22.80 -3.45 -2.49
CA SER A 110 -22.64 -4.91 -2.32
C SER A 110 -22.07 -5.57 -3.58
N GLY A 111 -21.56 -6.80 -3.43
CA GLY A 111 -20.95 -7.55 -4.55
C GLY A 111 -19.79 -6.78 -5.20
N ASN A 112 -19.71 -6.85 -6.54
CA ASN A 112 -18.62 -6.23 -7.32
C ASN A 112 -18.54 -4.70 -7.15
N GLU A 113 -19.65 -4.03 -6.86
CA GLU A 113 -19.65 -2.58 -6.62
C GLU A 113 -18.88 -2.23 -5.34
N LEU A 114 -19.04 -3.05 -4.30
CA LEU A 114 -18.32 -2.87 -3.04
C LEU A 114 -16.83 -3.14 -3.20
N GLU A 115 -16.45 -4.20 -3.90
CA GLU A 115 -15.04 -4.49 -4.21
C GLU A 115 -14.40 -3.33 -4.96
N THR A 116 -15.07 -2.84 -6.02
CA THR A 116 -14.61 -1.69 -6.81
C THR A 116 -14.45 -0.44 -5.96
N ALA A 117 -15.40 -0.14 -5.08
CA ALA A 117 -15.34 1.05 -4.25
C ALA A 117 -14.24 1.00 -3.18
N ARG A 118 -13.99 -0.17 -2.58
CA ARG A 118 -12.90 -0.34 -1.61
C ARG A 118 -11.54 -0.24 -2.29
N ARG A 119 -11.39 -0.85 -3.46
CA ARG A 119 -10.20 -0.70 -4.29
C ARG A 119 -9.97 0.76 -4.66
N ARG A 120 -11.02 1.47 -5.12
CA ARG A 120 -10.96 2.90 -5.44
C ARG A 120 -10.52 3.75 -4.27
N PHE A 121 -11.02 3.47 -3.06
CA PHE A 121 -10.59 4.18 -1.85
C PHE A 121 -9.08 4.01 -1.61
N ALA A 122 -8.56 2.78 -1.70
CA ALA A 122 -7.13 2.53 -1.58
C ALA A 122 -6.31 3.24 -2.68
N GLU A 123 -6.78 3.19 -3.93
CA GLU A 123 -6.17 3.88 -5.08
C GLU A 123 -6.11 5.40 -4.86
N GLN A 124 -7.18 6.02 -4.35
CA GLN A 124 -7.22 7.45 -4.04
C GLN A 124 -6.22 7.84 -2.94
N VAL A 125 -6.12 7.03 -1.88
CA VAL A 125 -5.12 7.24 -0.82
C VAL A 125 -3.70 7.13 -1.38
N GLY A 126 -3.41 6.11 -2.19
CA GLY A 126 -2.11 5.94 -2.84
C GLY A 126 -1.75 7.07 -3.80
N SER A 127 -2.71 7.50 -4.63
CA SER A 127 -2.54 8.61 -5.57
C SER A 127 -2.22 9.93 -4.84
N ARG A 128 -2.95 10.20 -3.76
CA ARG A 128 -2.72 11.39 -2.91
C ARG A 128 -1.37 11.34 -2.22
N PHE A 129 -0.99 10.20 -1.62
CA PHE A 129 0.32 10.02 -1.03
C PHE A 129 1.44 10.23 -2.04
N PHE A 130 1.34 9.64 -3.23
CA PHE A 130 2.33 9.83 -4.29
C PHE A 130 2.40 11.29 -4.76
N GLY A 131 1.26 12.00 -4.85
CA GLY A 131 1.24 13.43 -5.16
C GLY A 131 2.07 14.26 -4.17
N LEU A 132 1.94 13.99 -2.87
CA LEU A 132 2.75 14.63 -1.83
C LEU A 132 4.23 14.23 -1.94
N LEU A 133 4.49 12.93 -2.14
CA LEU A 133 5.83 12.38 -2.24
C LEU A 133 6.61 12.92 -3.44
N ALA A 134 5.96 13.00 -4.61
CA ALA A 134 6.55 13.54 -5.83
C ALA A 134 7.00 15.00 -5.66
N GLY A 135 6.24 15.79 -4.90
CA GLY A 135 6.61 17.17 -4.54
C GLY A 135 7.88 17.24 -3.67
N ILE A 136 8.07 16.29 -2.74
CA ILE A 136 9.24 16.24 -1.85
C ILE A 136 10.47 15.70 -2.57
N LEU A 137 10.30 14.65 -3.35
CA LEU A 137 11.39 13.99 -4.07
C LEU A 137 11.80 14.74 -5.33
N ALA A 138 10.99 15.72 -5.78
CA ALA A 138 11.17 16.42 -7.05
C ALA A 138 11.38 15.42 -8.20
N THR A 139 10.57 14.35 -8.24
CA THR A 139 10.66 13.33 -9.27
C THR A 139 10.30 13.94 -10.63
N ASP A 140 11.30 14.12 -11.48
CA ASP A 140 11.13 14.52 -12.87
C ASP A 140 10.69 13.29 -13.68
N LEU A 141 9.38 13.01 -13.64
CA LEU A 141 8.78 11.94 -14.43
C LEU A 141 8.49 12.45 -15.84
N PRO A 142 8.81 11.66 -16.88
CA PRO A 142 8.46 12.01 -18.25
C PRO A 142 6.93 11.93 -18.45
N ASP A 143 6.39 12.68 -19.41
CA ASP A 143 4.97 12.62 -19.77
C ASP A 143 4.54 11.24 -20.32
N SER A 144 5.52 10.44 -20.77
CA SER A 144 5.28 9.11 -21.33
C SER A 144 6.51 8.22 -21.23
N LEU A 145 6.31 6.91 -21.13
CA LEU A 145 7.38 5.91 -21.09
C LEU A 145 7.71 5.37 -22.50
N ASN A 146 8.41 6.16 -23.32
CA ASN A 146 8.65 5.88 -24.75
C ASN A 146 10.09 5.51 -25.08
N THR A 147 11.05 6.07 -24.36
CA THR A 147 12.48 6.00 -24.68
C THR A 147 13.28 5.38 -23.54
N ALA A 148 14.52 4.98 -23.84
CA ALA A 148 15.44 4.51 -22.81
C ALA A 148 15.71 5.59 -21.73
N SER A 149 15.67 6.87 -22.11
CA SER A 149 15.80 7.99 -21.17
C SER A 149 14.59 8.05 -20.24
N ASP A 150 13.38 7.91 -20.78
CA ASP A 150 12.14 7.88 -19.98
C ASP A 150 12.16 6.71 -19.00
N PHE A 151 12.59 5.54 -19.46
CA PHE A 151 12.73 4.36 -18.61
C PHE A 151 13.76 4.55 -17.50
N ALA A 152 14.89 5.18 -17.79
CA ALA A 152 15.90 5.52 -16.78
C ALA A 152 15.34 6.52 -15.74
N ALA A 153 14.52 7.48 -16.16
CA ALA A 153 13.85 8.41 -15.24
C ALA A 153 12.86 7.67 -14.31
N VAL A 154 12.07 6.73 -14.85
CA VAL A 154 11.15 5.89 -14.07
C VAL A 154 11.90 4.98 -13.09
N ASP A 155 12.95 4.28 -13.51
CA ASP A 155 13.80 3.44 -12.62
C ASP A 155 14.45 4.30 -11.51
N SER A 156 14.91 5.51 -11.85
CA SER A 156 15.42 6.47 -10.88
C SER A 156 14.35 6.91 -9.87
N ALA A 157 13.14 7.24 -10.33
CA ALA A 157 12.04 7.64 -9.47
C ALA A 157 11.62 6.50 -8.51
N LEU A 158 11.50 5.26 -9.01
CA LEU A 158 11.23 4.08 -8.17
C LEU A 158 12.30 3.89 -7.08
N ARG A 159 13.59 4.05 -7.43
CA ARG A 159 14.69 3.98 -6.43
C ARG A 159 14.60 5.10 -5.39
N GLN A 160 14.17 6.30 -5.78
CA GLN A 160 13.99 7.41 -4.85
C GLN A 160 12.81 7.17 -3.90
N VAL A 161 11.68 6.66 -4.42
CA VAL A 161 10.54 6.21 -3.61
C VAL A 161 10.99 5.14 -2.62
N GLY A 162 11.69 4.10 -3.09
CA GLY A 162 12.21 3.04 -2.22
C GLY A 162 13.14 3.53 -1.11
N LYS A 163 14.11 4.39 -1.47
CA LYS A 163 15.00 5.03 -0.49
C LYS A 163 14.22 5.84 0.55
N PHE A 164 13.21 6.57 0.11
CA PHE A 164 12.34 7.32 1.00
C PHE A 164 11.60 6.39 1.97
N LEU A 165 10.92 5.37 1.45
CA LEU A 165 10.16 4.41 2.26
C LEU A 165 11.03 3.68 3.29
N CYS A 166 12.25 3.26 2.92
CA CYS A 166 13.20 2.67 3.87
C CYS A 166 13.69 3.70 4.91
N LYS A 167 14.06 4.91 4.47
CA LYS A 167 14.55 5.97 5.38
C LYS A 167 13.50 6.39 6.42
N GLN A 168 12.24 6.40 6.02
CA GLN A 168 11.11 6.74 6.89
C GLN A 168 10.62 5.56 7.74
N GLY A 169 11.26 4.39 7.63
CA GLY A 169 10.87 3.22 8.40
C GLY A 169 9.53 2.60 7.98
N TYR A 170 8.97 2.95 6.81
CA TYR A 170 7.82 2.21 6.27
C TYR A 170 8.23 0.81 5.80
N LEU A 171 9.43 0.70 5.22
CA LEU A 171 10.08 -0.59 4.96
C LEU A 171 11.24 -0.72 5.93
N HIS A 172 11.26 -1.79 6.71
CA HIS A 172 12.27 -1.94 7.76
C HIS A 172 13.65 -2.31 7.20
N SER A 173 13.72 -3.07 6.10
CA SER A 173 15.02 -3.54 5.56
C SER A 173 15.32 -3.10 4.14
N PHE A 174 14.44 -3.35 3.16
CA PHE A 174 14.76 -3.05 1.77
C PHE A 174 13.53 -2.78 0.89
N PHE A 175 13.81 -2.19 -0.28
CA PHE A 175 12.91 -1.96 -1.40
C PHE A 175 13.68 -2.36 -2.66
N ASP A 176 13.06 -3.16 -3.53
CA ASP A 176 13.59 -3.38 -4.88
C ASP A 176 12.44 -3.50 -5.88
N PHE A 177 12.59 -2.87 -7.05
CA PHE A 177 11.63 -2.97 -8.15
C PHE A 177 12.41 -3.43 -9.39
N ARG A 178 12.36 -4.73 -9.66
CA ARG A 178 13.22 -5.42 -10.62
C ARG A 178 12.49 -5.65 -11.93
N PHE A 179 13.15 -5.32 -13.03
CA PHE A 179 12.61 -5.53 -14.39
C PHE A 179 13.12 -6.83 -15.03
N ASP A 180 14.15 -7.44 -14.42
CA ASP A 180 14.57 -8.82 -14.70
C ASP A 180 13.64 -9.78 -13.96
N VAL A 181 12.84 -10.52 -14.71
CA VAL A 181 11.80 -11.41 -14.20
C VAL A 181 12.04 -12.82 -14.76
N SER A 182 12.20 -13.78 -13.85
CA SER A 182 12.20 -15.21 -14.16
C SER A 182 11.33 -15.92 -13.13
N THR A 183 10.06 -16.10 -13.45
CA THR A 183 9.06 -16.71 -12.56
C THR A 183 8.01 -17.52 -13.33
N TYR A 184 7.07 -18.13 -12.62
CA TYR A 184 5.86 -18.71 -13.20
C TYR A 184 4.63 -17.95 -12.71
N HIS A 185 3.66 -17.75 -13.60
CA HIS A 185 2.37 -17.16 -13.27
C HIS A 185 1.29 -17.83 -14.15
N ALA A 186 0.17 -18.22 -13.55
CA ALA A 186 -0.91 -18.94 -14.22
C ALA A 186 -0.47 -20.18 -15.04
N GLY A 187 0.60 -20.87 -14.61
CA GLY A 187 1.16 -22.05 -15.29
C GLY A 187 2.11 -21.72 -16.46
N GLU A 188 2.30 -20.44 -16.78
CA GLU A 188 3.22 -19.99 -17.83
C GLU A 188 4.53 -19.48 -17.23
N LYS A 189 5.65 -19.79 -17.89
CA LYS A 189 6.95 -19.22 -17.53
C LYS A 189 7.03 -17.78 -18.04
N ILE A 190 7.25 -16.83 -17.15
CA ILE A 190 7.60 -15.46 -17.49
C ILE A 190 9.12 -15.33 -17.40
N ASP A 191 9.74 -15.05 -18.55
CA ASP A 191 11.17 -14.79 -18.69
C ASP A 191 11.35 -13.45 -19.43
N GLN A 192 11.93 -12.47 -18.75
CA GLN A 192 12.12 -11.12 -19.24
C GLN A 192 13.40 -10.53 -18.67
N SER A 193 14.29 -10.03 -19.52
CA SER A 193 15.40 -9.17 -19.09
C SER A 193 14.95 -7.73 -18.92
N LYS A 194 15.67 -6.93 -18.13
CA LYS A 194 15.43 -5.48 -18.04
C LYS A 194 15.46 -4.80 -19.41
N GLU A 195 16.32 -5.24 -20.32
CA GLU A 195 16.46 -4.71 -21.68
C GLU A 195 15.20 -4.95 -22.54
N ASP A 196 14.45 -6.02 -22.27
CA ASP A 196 13.21 -6.37 -22.99
C ASP A 196 11.99 -5.58 -22.50
N PHE A 197 12.07 -4.94 -21.33
CA PHE A 197 10.93 -4.25 -20.70
C PHE A 197 10.31 -3.19 -21.62
N LEU A 198 11.11 -2.22 -22.07
CA LEU A 198 10.64 -1.12 -22.91
C LEU A 198 10.25 -1.58 -24.34
N PRO A 199 11.01 -2.45 -25.03
CA PRO A 199 10.57 -3.06 -26.29
C PRO A 199 9.21 -3.77 -26.19
N LYS A 200 8.94 -4.53 -25.12
CA LYS A 200 7.64 -5.19 -24.92
C LYS A 200 6.51 -4.17 -24.75
N LEU A 201 6.71 -3.14 -23.94
CA LEU A 201 5.71 -2.07 -23.75
C LEU A 201 5.43 -1.30 -25.05
N THR A 202 6.47 -0.91 -25.78
CA THR A 202 6.35 -0.13 -27.03
C THR A 202 5.70 -0.91 -28.16
N ALA A 203 5.84 -2.25 -28.17
CA ALA A 203 5.15 -3.13 -29.09
C ALA A 203 3.65 -3.37 -28.74
N GLY A 204 3.13 -2.71 -27.71
CA GLY A 204 1.75 -2.90 -27.24
C GLY A 204 1.56 -4.16 -26.39
N GLY A 205 2.65 -4.79 -25.95
CA GLY A 205 2.62 -5.99 -25.10
C GLY A 205 2.45 -5.69 -23.61
N THR A 206 2.52 -6.76 -22.81
CA THR A 206 2.63 -6.68 -21.34
C THR A 206 4.09 -6.84 -20.95
N ALA A 207 4.61 -5.92 -20.16
CA ALA A 207 5.88 -6.07 -19.50
C ALA A 207 5.68 -6.40 -18.01
N TYR A 208 6.68 -7.05 -17.42
CA TYR A 208 6.60 -7.52 -16.04
C TYR A 208 7.64 -6.87 -15.15
N ALA A 209 7.38 -6.82 -13.86
CA ALA A 209 8.36 -6.46 -12.84
C ALA A 209 8.13 -7.24 -11.54
N LEU A 210 9.14 -7.35 -10.70
CA LEU A 210 9.03 -7.88 -9.35
C LEU A 210 9.22 -6.74 -8.36
N TYR A 211 8.23 -6.51 -7.51
CA TYR A 211 8.34 -5.58 -6.40
C TYR A 211 8.63 -6.35 -5.11
N GLU A 212 9.76 -6.06 -4.48
CA GLU A 212 10.21 -6.74 -3.29
C GLU A 212 10.33 -5.77 -2.11
N MET A 213 9.70 -6.13 -1.01
CA MET A 213 9.64 -5.33 0.21
C MET A 213 10.15 -6.11 1.40
N GLY A 214 11.07 -5.50 2.14
CA GLY A 214 11.59 -6.03 3.38
C GLY A 214 10.80 -5.54 4.59
N ARG A 215 9.94 -6.41 5.15
CA ARG A 215 9.09 -6.15 6.33
C ARG A 215 8.34 -4.81 6.24
N PRO A 216 7.38 -4.66 5.31
CA PRO A 216 6.56 -3.45 5.22
C PRO A 216 5.71 -3.32 6.48
N VAL A 217 5.69 -2.12 7.09
CA VAL A 217 5.00 -1.85 8.37
C VAL A 217 3.55 -2.36 8.37
N ILE A 218 2.86 -2.26 7.23
CA ILE A 218 1.44 -2.59 7.09
C ILE A 218 1.15 -4.07 6.79
N LEU A 219 2.16 -4.95 6.70
CA LEU A 219 1.92 -6.36 6.36
C LEU A 219 0.85 -7.00 7.27
N PRO A 220 0.93 -6.87 8.61
CA PRO A 220 -0.06 -7.49 9.49
C PRO A 220 -1.46 -6.92 9.22
N SER A 221 -1.60 -5.60 9.15
CA SER A 221 -2.91 -4.99 8.91
C SER A 221 -3.46 -5.32 7.53
N ALA A 222 -2.65 -5.44 6.47
CA ALA A 222 -3.10 -5.80 5.12
C ALA A 222 -3.74 -7.19 5.10
N VAL A 223 -3.06 -8.16 5.73
CA VAL A 223 -3.55 -9.54 5.85
C VAL A 223 -4.84 -9.59 6.66
N TYR A 224 -4.89 -8.86 7.78
CA TYR A 224 -6.08 -8.88 8.63
C TYR A 224 -7.24 -8.13 8.00
N LEU A 225 -7.04 -7.06 7.24
CA LEU A 225 -8.13 -6.41 6.50
C LEU A 225 -8.66 -7.32 5.40
N TYR A 226 -7.80 -7.99 4.64
CA TYR A 226 -8.24 -8.98 3.66
C TYR A 226 -9.08 -10.09 4.31
N ARG A 227 -8.67 -10.61 5.47
CA ARG A 227 -9.41 -11.67 6.19
C ARG A 227 -10.69 -11.21 6.86
N THR A 228 -10.76 -9.97 7.33
CA THR A 228 -11.89 -9.48 8.13
C THR A 228 -12.94 -8.76 7.29
N VAL A 229 -12.53 -8.07 6.23
CA VAL A 229 -13.43 -7.30 5.37
C VAL A 229 -13.31 -7.63 3.89
N GLY A 230 -12.33 -8.44 3.45
CA GLY A 230 -12.24 -8.93 2.07
C GLY A 230 -11.44 -8.06 1.11
N GLU A 231 -10.75 -7.04 1.61
CA GLU A 231 -9.89 -6.15 0.82
C GLU A 231 -8.72 -5.68 1.69
N ALA A 232 -7.53 -5.54 1.10
CA ALA A 232 -6.34 -5.04 1.78
C ALA A 232 -6.07 -3.57 1.45
N GLN A 233 -5.29 -2.92 2.31
CA GLN A 233 -4.91 -1.51 2.19
C GLN A 233 -3.49 -1.42 1.59
N HIS A 234 -3.42 -1.50 0.27
CA HIS A 234 -2.17 -1.64 -0.51
C HIS A 234 -1.40 -0.32 -0.77
N HIS A 235 -1.18 0.55 0.23
CA HIS A 235 -0.68 1.93 -0.02
C HIS A 235 0.58 2.01 -0.88
N SER A 236 1.58 1.17 -0.60
CA SER A 236 2.83 1.16 -1.38
C SER A 236 2.63 0.69 -2.81
N SER A 237 1.78 -0.31 -3.04
CA SER A 237 1.45 -0.77 -4.38
C SER A 237 0.68 0.33 -5.12
N ARG A 238 -0.34 0.94 -4.50
CA ARG A 238 -1.09 2.07 -5.08
C ARG A 238 -0.21 3.28 -5.40
N THR A 239 0.85 3.50 -4.64
CA THR A 239 1.87 4.54 -4.92
C THR A 239 2.63 4.25 -6.22
N ILE A 240 2.98 2.97 -6.47
CA ILE A 240 3.66 2.55 -7.69
C ILE A 240 2.71 2.60 -8.89
N GLU A 241 1.44 2.21 -8.72
CA GLU A 241 0.40 2.35 -9.74
C GLU A 241 0.26 3.80 -10.19
N GLU A 242 0.21 4.75 -9.25
CA GLU A 242 0.16 6.18 -9.56
C GLU A 242 1.43 6.67 -10.29
N LEU A 243 2.62 6.18 -9.92
CA LEU A 243 3.85 6.52 -10.64
C LEU A 243 3.76 6.11 -12.11
N PHE A 244 3.33 4.87 -12.40
CA PHE A 244 3.16 4.38 -13.77
C PHE A 244 2.01 5.10 -14.51
N SER A 245 0.92 5.42 -13.80
CA SER A 245 -0.21 6.20 -14.31
C SER A 245 0.24 7.54 -14.91
N ARG A 246 1.18 8.23 -14.25
CA ARG A 246 1.71 9.53 -14.71
C ARG A 246 2.59 9.46 -15.94
N VAL A 247 3.15 8.29 -16.25
CA VAL A 247 3.98 8.08 -17.44
C VAL A 247 3.23 7.33 -18.54
N GLY A 248 1.89 7.34 -18.49
CA GLY A 248 1.01 6.77 -19.53
C GLY A 248 0.89 5.25 -19.49
N CYS A 249 1.13 4.62 -18.34
CA CYS A 249 1.02 3.19 -18.16
C CYS A 249 -0.06 2.82 -17.14
N ASP A 250 -0.73 1.71 -17.38
CA ASP A 250 -1.45 0.98 -16.35
C ASP A 250 -0.49 -0.05 -15.77
N ALA A 251 -0.31 -0.03 -14.46
CA ALA A 251 0.45 -1.03 -13.73
C ALA A 251 -0.45 -1.59 -12.63
N TRP A 252 -0.36 -2.89 -12.40
CA TRP A 252 -1.05 -3.55 -11.31
C TRP A 252 -0.28 -4.81 -10.90
N GLU A 253 -0.44 -5.17 -9.65
CA GLU A 253 -0.05 -6.47 -9.14
C GLU A 253 -0.95 -7.57 -9.72
N THR A 254 -0.37 -8.68 -10.19
CA THR A 254 -1.16 -9.85 -10.63
C THR A 254 -1.93 -10.46 -9.48
N ASP A 255 -3.11 -11.05 -9.75
CA ASP A 255 -4.10 -11.61 -8.78
C ASP A 255 -3.56 -12.67 -7.77
N ASP A 256 -2.25 -12.89 -7.69
CA ASP A 256 -1.55 -13.76 -6.76
C ASP A 256 -1.23 -13.11 -5.40
N PHE A 257 -1.66 -11.86 -5.13
CA PHE A 257 -1.46 -11.27 -3.81
C PHE A 257 -2.41 -11.87 -2.76
N ASP A 258 -2.01 -13.02 -2.23
CA ASP A 258 -2.36 -13.41 -0.89
C ASP A 258 -1.16 -13.12 0.02
N PRO A 259 -1.17 -12.03 0.81
CA PRO A 259 -0.06 -11.66 1.67
C PRO A 259 0.20 -12.70 2.76
N SER A 260 -0.70 -13.69 2.94
CA SER A 260 -0.50 -14.80 3.87
C SER A 260 0.43 -15.91 3.36
N ASN A 261 0.80 -15.93 2.07
CA ASN A 261 1.67 -16.94 1.48
C ASN A 261 3.17 -16.56 1.42
N TYR A 262 3.52 -15.33 1.80
CA TYR A 262 4.90 -14.85 1.77
C TYR A 262 5.54 -14.93 3.15
N PRO A 263 6.86 -15.22 3.22
CA PRO A 263 7.57 -15.11 4.49
C PRO A 263 7.49 -13.65 4.97
N SER A 264 7.23 -13.47 6.25
CA SER A 264 6.97 -12.14 6.83
C SER A 264 8.17 -11.18 6.78
N ASP A 265 9.37 -11.69 6.51
CA ASP A 265 10.57 -10.90 6.33
C ASP A 265 10.77 -10.38 4.89
N ARG A 266 10.01 -10.90 3.91
CA ARG A 266 10.05 -10.50 2.51
C ARG A 266 8.72 -10.73 1.79
N VAL A 267 8.12 -9.64 1.33
CA VAL A 267 6.97 -9.67 0.41
C VAL A 267 7.48 -9.51 -1.00
N VAL A 268 7.00 -10.34 -1.94
CA VAL A 268 7.34 -10.25 -3.37
C VAL A 268 6.07 -10.25 -4.20
N GLU A 269 5.85 -9.18 -4.93
CA GLU A 269 4.69 -8.99 -5.79
C GLU A 269 5.14 -9.09 -7.26
N LEU A 270 4.40 -9.84 -8.08
CA LEU A 270 4.57 -9.82 -9.54
C LEU A 270 3.66 -8.75 -10.12
N TRP A 271 4.23 -7.88 -10.94
CA TRP A 271 3.55 -6.74 -11.54
C TRP A 271 3.41 -6.91 -13.04
N GLN A 272 2.24 -6.57 -13.56
CA GLN A 272 1.97 -6.37 -14.98
C GLN A 272 1.93 -4.88 -15.26
N ILE A 273 2.65 -4.45 -16.30
CA ILE A 273 2.64 -3.09 -16.81
C ILE A 273 2.24 -3.10 -18.29
N ARG A 274 1.31 -2.23 -18.65
CA ARG A 274 0.86 -1.99 -20.02
C ARG A 274 0.81 -0.49 -20.29
N ARG A 275 0.88 -0.12 -21.56
CA ARG A 275 0.54 1.25 -21.96
C ARG A 275 -0.97 1.44 -21.83
N ARG A 276 -1.38 2.61 -21.36
CA ARG A 276 -2.76 3.05 -21.52
C ARG A 276 -3.04 3.19 -23.01
N SER A 277 -4.11 2.56 -23.47
CA SER A 277 -4.63 2.84 -24.80
C SER A 277 -4.95 4.32 -24.88
N GLN A 278 -4.49 5.01 -25.92
CA GLN A 278 -4.90 6.40 -26.21
C GLN A 278 -6.35 6.48 -26.71
N ASP A 279 -7.03 5.35 -26.86
CA ASP A 279 -8.44 5.24 -27.25
C ASP A 279 -9.35 5.31 -26.01
N LEU A 280 -9.53 6.54 -25.48
CA LEU A 280 -10.68 6.93 -24.65
C LEU A 280 -11.17 8.31 -25.08
#